data_AF-A0A087G5T4-F1
#
_entry.id   AF-A0A087G5T4-F1
#
_cell.length_a   1.000
_cell.length_b   1.000
_cell.length_c   1.000
_cell.angle_alpha   90.00
_cell.angle_beta   90.00
_cell.angle_gamma   90.00
#
_symmetry.space_group_name_H-M   'P 1'
#
loop_
_entity.id
_entity.type
_entity.pdbx_description
1 polymer ?
#
loop_
_entity_poly.entity_id
_entity_poly.type
_entity_poly.pdbx_seq_one_letter_code
_entity_poly.pdbx_strand_id
1 'polypeptide(L)'
;MSYEKELAAAKKAVSLAVRLSQEVQKSLLQSDVRTKSDKSPVTAADYGSQAVISLVLQRELDPEPLYLVAEENSEDLQKNGSEAFLESITKLVNDALTSDESYASSSLSTEDVRKAIDHGRSQGGSDGRHWILDPIDGTKG
;
A
#
# COMPACT_ATOMS: atom_id res chain seq x y z
N MET A 1 7.77 -26.02 -6.51
CA MET A 1 6.30 -25.93 -6.41
C MET A 1 5.79 -24.82 -7.33
N SER A 2 4.51 -24.86 -7.71
CA SER A 2 3.89 -23.74 -8.41
C SER A 2 3.86 -22.50 -7.49
N TYR A 3 4.15 -21.31 -8.03
CA TYR A 3 4.09 -20.00 -7.34
C TYR A 3 5.11 -19.71 -6.22
N GLU A 4 6.30 -20.33 -6.22
CA GLU A 4 7.31 -20.05 -5.18
C GLU A 4 7.84 -18.61 -5.20
N LYS A 5 8.02 -18.02 -6.39
CA LYS A 5 8.46 -16.62 -6.57
C LYS A 5 7.40 -15.67 -6.02
N GLU A 6 6.14 -15.90 -6.37
CA GLU A 6 4.99 -15.12 -5.93
C GLU A 6 4.80 -15.22 -4.42
N LEU A 7 4.92 -16.42 -3.84
CA LEU A 7 4.83 -16.59 -2.39
C LEU A 7 5.95 -15.83 -1.66
N ALA A 8 7.18 -15.85 -2.19
CA ALA A 8 8.29 -15.09 -1.62
C ALA A 8 8.05 -13.58 -1.71
N ALA A 9 7.60 -13.08 -2.87
CA ALA A 9 7.25 -11.68 -3.07
C ALA A 9 6.13 -11.22 -2.13
N ALA A 10 5.06 -12.02 -2.00
CA ALA A 10 3.94 -11.75 -1.11
C ALA A 10 4.35 -11.67 0.36
N LYS A 11 5.17 -12.62 0.83
CA LYS A 11 5.69 -12.62 2.20
C LYS A 11 6.53 -11.40 2.49
N LYS A 12 7.37 -10.99 1.54
CA LYS A 12 8.20 -9.79 1.65
C LYS A 12 7.33 -8.53 1.72
N ALA A 13 6.39 -8.40 0.78
CA ALA A 13 5.42 -7.30 0.71
C ALA A 13 4.63 -7.14 2.01
N VAL A 14 4.02 -8.22 2.51
CA VAL A 14 3.23 -8.21 3.74
C VAL A 14 4.10 -7.90 4.95
N SER A 15 5.33 -8.43 5.03
CA SER A 15 6.23 -8.15 6.15
C SER A 15 6.55 -6.66 6.28
N LEU A 16 6.74 -5.96 5.16
CA LEU A 16 7.00 -4.52 5.13
C LEU A 16 5.74 -3.71 5.44
N ALA A 17 4.58 -4.11 4.91
CA ALA A 17 3.30 -3.48 5.23
C ALA A 17 2.90 -3.63 6.70
N VAL A 18 3.16 -4.80 7.31
CA VAL A 18 2.94 -5.02 8.74
C VAL A 18 3.76 -4.04 9.57
N ARG A 19 5.04 -3.81 9.24
CA ARG A 19 5.86 -2.79 9.93
C ARG A 19 5.22 -1.41 9.86
N LEU A 20 4.78 -1.00 8.67
CA LEU A 20 4.07 0.27 8.47
C LEU A 20 2.82 0.35 9.35
N SER A 21 1.94 -0.64 9.28
CA SER A 21 0.69 -0.65 10.04
C SER A 21 0.93 -0.62 11.56
N GLN A 22 1.99 -1.28 12.05
CA GLN A 22 2.39 -1.24 13.46
C GLN A 22 2.90 0.13 13.88
N GLU A 23 3.67 0.83 13.03
CA GLU A 23 4.10 2.20 13.32
C GLU A 23 2.92 3.16 13.35
N VAL A 24 1.98 3.04 12.40
CA VAL A 24 0.74 3.81 12.41
C VAL A 24 -0.08 3.51 13.66
N GLN A 25 -0.21 2.25 14.08
CA GLN A 25 -0.91 1.89 15.33
C GLN A 25 -0.27 2.53 16.56
N LYS A 26 1.06 2.58 16.64
CA LYS A 26 1.78 3.24 17.74
C LYS A 26 1.56 4.75 17.74
N SER A 27 1.48 5.38 16.57
CA SER A 27 1.26 6.83 16.42
C SER A 27 -0.22 7.23 16.52
N LEU A 28 -1.15 6.32 16.22
CA LEU A 28 -2.61 6.52 16.17
C LEU A 28 -3.24 6.93 17.51
N LEU A 29 -2.48 6.94 18.60
CA LEU A 29 -2.86 7.65 19.83
C LEU A 29 -3.07 9.18 19.57
N GLN A 30 -2.74 9.69 18.38
CA GLN A 30 -2.97 11.07 17.96
C GLN A 30 -3.60 11.15 16.53
N SER A 31 -4.92 11.03 16.43
CA SER A 31 -5.78 11.73 15.43
C SER A 31 -5.62 11.52 13.89
N ASP A 32 -5.11 10.38 13.39
CA ASP A 32 -4.91 10.15 11.94
C ASP A 32 -6.00 9.29 11.24
N VAL A 33 -7.26 9.38 11.68
CA VAL A 33 -8.39 8.68 11.04
C VAL A 33 -9.15 9.63 10.10
N ARG A 34 -9.25 9.28 8.82
CA ARG A 34 -10.11 9.94 7.83
C ARG A 34 -11.37 9.13 7.58
N THR A 35 -12.35 9.74 6.94
CA THR A 35 -13.63 9.11 6.59
C THR A 35 -13.82 9.18 5.09
N LYS A 36 -14.01 8.02 4.44
CA LYS A 36 -14.31 7.93 3.00
C LYS A 36 -15.71 8.48 2.70
N SER A 37 -16.02 8.63 1.41
CA SER A 37 -17.34 9.13 0.95
C SER A 37 -18.52 8.26 1.41
N ASP A 38 -18.31 6.96 1.59
CA ASP A 38 -19.29 5.98 2.10
C ASP A 38 -19.37 5.92 3.64
N LYS A 39 -18.64 6.80 4.34
CA LYS A 39 -18.54 6.90 5.80
C LYS A 39 -17.77 5.77 6.49
N SER A 40 -17.05 4.94 5.74
CA SER A 40 -16.07 4.02 6.33
C SER A 40 -14.84 4.80 6.85
N PRO A 41 -14.23 4.38 7.98
CA PRO A 41 -12.96 4.94 8.42
C PRO A 41 -11.84 4.43 7.51
N VAL A 42 -10.87 5.30 7.22
CA VAL A 42 -9.62 4.95 6.52
C VAL A 42 -8.47 5.69 7.19
N THR A 43 -7.33 5.03 7.32
CA THR A 43 -6.15 5.57 8.00
C THR A 43 -4.96 5.64 7.06
N ALA A 44 -3.86 6.22 7.54
CA ALA A 44 -2.59 6.17 6.81
C ALA A 44 -2.09 4.71 6.63
N ALA A 45 -2.53 3.77 7.46
CA ALA A 45 -2.15 2.36 7.36
C ALA A 45 -2.76 1.69 6.12
N ASP A 46 -4.02 1.98 5.79
CA ASP A 46 -4.71 1.40 4.64
C ASP A 46 -4.00 1.80 3.33
N TYR A 47 -3.83 3.12 3.12
CA TYR A 47 -3.13 3.66 1.95
C TYR A 47 -1.65 3.23 1.91
N GLY A 48 -0.96 3.31 3.04
CA GLY A 48 0.47 2.98 3.13
C GLY A 48 0.74 1.50 2.87
N SER A 49 -0.05 0.60 3.48
CA SER A 49 0.05 -0.85 3.25
C SER A 49 -0.20 -1.20 1.79
N GLN A 50 -1.22 -0.60 1.17
CA GLN A 50 -1.49 -0.82 -0.26
C GLN A 50 -0.33 -0.35 -1.14
N ALA A 51 0.22 0.85 -0.88
CA ALA A 51 1.37 1.38 -1.61
C ALA A 51 2.59 0.45 -1.51
N VAL A 52 2.94 0.02 -0.29
CA VAL A 52 4.06 -0.89 -0.04
C VAL A 52 3.87 -2.22 -0.76
N ILE A 53 2.71 -2.86 -0.60
CA ILE A 53 2.46 -4.18 -1.18
C ILE A 53 2.50 -4.12 -2.70
N SER A 54 1.80 -3.15 -3.29
CA SER A 54 1.78 -2.92 -4.73
C SER A 54 3.18 -2.75 -5.31
N LEU A 55 3.99 -1.89 -4.71
CA LEU A 55 5.33 -1.58 -5.19
C LEU A 55 6.30 -2.75 -5.02
N VAL A 56 6.25 -3.47 -3.90
CA VAL A 56 7.09 -4.64 -3.66
C VAL A 56 6.73 -5.75 -4.63
N LEU A 57 5.44 -6.06 -4.81
CA LEU A 57 5.01 -7.07 -5.78
C LEU A 57 5.43 -6.71 -7.20
N GLN A 58 5.27 -5.45 -7.61
CA GLN A 58 5.70 -5.01 -8.94
C GLN A 58 7.21 -5.21 -9.15
N ARG A 59 8.04 -4.84 -8.16
CA ARG A 59 9.50 -4.97 -8.25
C ARG A 59 9.99 -6.41 -8.24
N GLU A 60 9.43 -7.25 -7.37
CA GLU A 60 9.85 -8.65 -7.23
C GLU A 60 9.38 -9.52 -8.40
N LEU A 61 8.30 -9.13 -9.08
CA LEU A 61 7.70 -9.91 -10.18
C LEU A 61 8.04 -9.38 -11.58
N ASP A 62 8.68 -8.21 -11.68
CA ASP A 62 9.17 -7.66 -12.95
C ASP A 62 9.93 -8.73 -13.80
N PRO A 63 9.71 -8.81 -15.12
CA PRO A 63 8.89 -7.94 -15.97
C PRO A 63 7.42 -8.36 -16.13
N GLU A 64 6.88 -9.21 -15.25
CA GLU A 64 5.50 -9.69 -15.36
C GLU A 64 4.50 -8.58 -14.98
N PRO A 65 3.40 -8.39 -15.75
CA PRO A 65 2.41 -7.38 -15.43
C PRO A 65 1.73 -7.69 -14.09
N LEU A 66 1.61 -6.67 -13.23
CA LEU A 66 0.88 -6.75 -11.97
C LEU A 66 -0.59 -6.35 -12.20
N TYR A 67 -1.50 -7.32 -12.06
CA TYR A 67 -2.94 -7.06 -12.00
C TYR A 67 -3.41 -7.15 -10.54
N LEU A 68 -3.42 -6.01 -9.84
CA LEU A 68 -3.82 -5.93 -8.43
C LEU A 68 -5.23 -5.34 -8.33
N VAL A 69 -6.11 -6.04 -7.62
CA VAL A 69 -7.44 -5.55 -7.20
C VAL A 69 -7.34 -5.22 -5.71
N ALA A 70 -7.49 -3.94 -5.36
CA ALA A 70 -7.38 -3.48 -3.98
C ALA A 70 -8.47 -2.44 -3.65
N GLU A 71 -8.71 -2.25 -2.35
CA GLU A 71 -9.78 -1.38 -1.86
C GLU A 71 -9.52 0.11 -2.08
N GLU A 72 -8.29 0.57 -1.83
CA GLU A 72 -7.98 2.00 -1.84
C GLU A 72 -7.68 2.53 -3.25
N ASN A 73 -7.92 3.82 -3.45
CA ASN A 73 -7.50 4.54 -4.65
C ASN A 73 -7.04 5.96 -4.29
N SER A 74 -6.26 6.60 -5.16
CA SER A 74 -5.66 7.89 -4.80
C SER A 74 -6.60 9.10 -4.92
N GLU A 75 -7.85 8.93 -5.36
CA GLU A 75 -8.77 10.03 -5.69
C GLU A 75 -9.07 10.89 -4.44
N ASP A 76 -9.28 10.27 -3.29
CA ASP A 76 -9.50 10.98 -2.02
C ASP A 76 -8.27 11.75 -1.54
N LEU A 77 -7.07 11.30 -1.93
CA LEU A 77 -5.81 11.98 -1.61
C LEU A 77 -5.56 13.18 -2.53
N GLN A 78 -6.24 13.30 -3.68
CA GLN A 78 -6.08 14.43 -4.62
C GLN A 78 -6.90 15.67 -4.21
N LYS A 79 -7.77 15.55 -3.22
CA LYS A 79 -8.63 16.65 -2.75
C LYS A 79 -7.83 17.67 -1.96
N ASN A 80 -8.13 18.96 -2.16
CA ASN A 80 -7.55 20.07 -1.38
C ASN A 80 -7.60 19.78 0.12
N GLY A 81 -6.47 19.94 0.82
CA GLY A 81 -6.33 19.65 2.25
C GLY A 81 -5.84 18.23 2.56
N SER A 82 -5.46 17.45 1.54
CA SER A 82 -4.90 16.11 1.70
C SER A 82 -3.38 16.05 1.63
N GLU A 83 -2.72 17.16 1.36
CA GLU A 83 -1.28 17.26 1.11
C GLU A 83 -0.47 16.75 2.31
N ALA A 84 -0.74 17.28 3.51
CA ALA A 84 -0.04 16.87 4.73
C ALA A 84 -0.26 15.38 5.09
N PHE A 85 -1.43 14.83 4.77
CA PHE A 85 -1.72 13.42 5.01
C PHE A 85 -1.01 12.51 4.01
N LEU A 86 -0.96 12.91 2.73
CA LEU A 86 -0.19 12.21 1.72
C LEU A 86 1.31 12.26 2.02
N GLU A 87 1.82 13.39 2.52
CA GLU A 87 3.20 13.49 3.00
C GLU A 87 3.47 12.52 4.16
N SER A 88 2.54 12.42 5.12
CA SER A 88 2.61 11.45 6.23
C SER A 88 2.65 10.01 5.72
N ILE A 89 1.73 9.63 4.81
CA ILE A 89 1.73 8.31 4.16
C ILE A 89 3.06 8.07 3.44
N THR A 90 3.55 9.05 2.70
CA THR A 90 4.79 8.93 1.93
C THR A 90 6.00 8.71 2.83
N LYS A 91 6.05 9.38 3.98
CA LYS A 91 7.08 9.14 5.00
C LYS A 91 7.00 7.71 5.54
N LEU A 92 5.80 7.26 5.94
CA LEU A 92 5.58 5.92 6.46
C LEU A 92 5.97 4.82 5.46
N VAL A 93 5.63 5.00 4.18
CA VAL A 93 6.02 4.08 3.09
C VAL A 93 7.53 4.02 2.94
N ASN A 94 8.21 5.17 2.89
CA ASN A 94 9.66 5.23 2.78
C ASN A 94 10.35 4.58 3.99
N ASP A 95 9.91 4.90 5.21
CA ASP A 95 10.44 4.33 6.45
C ASP A 95 10.28 2.80 6.45
N ALA A 96 9.12 2.27 6.03
CA ALA A 96 8.90 0.84 5.90
C ALA A 96 9.84 0.20 4.86
N LEU A 97 9.99 0.81 3.68
CA LEU A 97 10.85 0.27 2.61
C LEU A 97 12.34 0.28 2.98
N THR A 98 12.83 1.33 3.64
CA THR A 98 14.25 1.43 4.05
C THR A 98 14.68 0.37 5.06
N SER A 99 13.72 -0.29 5.72
CA SER A 99 13.98 -1.42 6.61
C SER A 99 14.40 -2.71 5.89
N ASP A 100 14.40 -2.71 4.56
CA ASP A 100 14.97 -3.74 3.70
C ASP A 100 16.00 -3.08 2.75
N GLU A 101 17.24 -3.56 2.77
CA GLU A 101 18.36 -2.99 2.01
C GLU A 101 18.09 -2.97 0.49
N SER A 102 17.24 -3.88 -0.01
CA SER A 102 16.90 -3.93 -1.44
C SER A 102 16.08 -2.73 -1.92
N TYR A 103 15.49 -1.95 -1.01
CA TYR A 103 14.70 -0.75 -1.34
C TYR A 103 15.27 0.55 -0.76
N ALA A 104 16.31 0.49 0.07
CA ALA A 104 16.85 1.63 0.82
C ALA A 104 17.39 2.79 -0.06
N SER A 105 17.75 2.52 -1.32
CA SER A 105 18.28 3.53 -2.24
C SER A 105 17.19 4.32 -2.99
N SER A 106 15.92 3.94 -2.85
CA SER A 106 14.82 4.47 -3.66
C SER A 106 13.78 5.18 -2.79
N SER A 107 14.07 6.43 -2.42
CA SER A 107 13.07 7.28 -1.77
C SER A 107 11.98 7.66 -2.77
N LEU A 108 10.72 7.45 -2.38
CA LEU A 108 9.55 7.72 -3.18
C LEU A 108 9.03 9.13 -2.94
N SER A 109 8.62 9.79 -4.03
CA SER A 109 7.83 11.02 -3.95
C SER A 109 6.37 10.72 -3.62
N THR A 110 5.61 11.77 -3.25
CA THR A 110 4.16 11.68 -3.05
C THR A 110 3.43 11.18 -4.31
N GLU A 111 3.94 11.53 -5.49
CA GLU A 111 3.39 11.08 -6.77
C GLU A 111 3.66 9.58 -7.02
N ASP A 112 4.84 9.09 -6.65
CA ASP A 112 5.16 7.66 -6.75
C ASP A 112 4.26 6.83 -5.83
N VAL A 113 3.97 7.34 -4.63
CA VAL A 113 3.06 6.70 -3.68
C VAL A 113 1.62 6.66 -4.23
N ARG A 114 1.14 7.74 -4.85
CA ARG A 114 -0.18 7.74 -5.52
C ARG A 114 -0.25 6.68 -6.60
N LYS A 115 0.76 6.61 -7.46
CA LYS A 115 0.84 5.61 -8.53
C LYS A 115 0.85 4.19 -7.97
N ALA A 116 1.61 3.96 -6.90
CA ALA A 116 1.64 2.66 -6.23
C ALA A 116 0.26 2.27 -5.69
N ILE A 117 -0.49 3.20 -5.08
CA ILE A 117 -1.88 2.97 -4.65
C ILE A 117 -2.75 2.62 -5.87
N ASP A 118 -2.67 3.40 -6.95
CA ASP A 118 -3.52 3.25 -8.14
C ASP A 118 -3.21 2.01 -9.00
N HIS A 119 -2.12 1.28 -8.75
CA HIS A 119 -1.95 -0.07 -9.33
C HIS A 119 -3.04 -1.06 -8.87
N GLY A 120 -3.71 -0.77 -7.74
CA GLY A 120 -4.82 -1.57 -7.20
C GLY A 120 -6.14 -1.49 -7.98
N ARG A 121 -6.17 -0.78 -9.11
CA ARG A 121 -7.41 -0.50 -9.88
C ARG A 121 -7.79 -1.59 -10.89
N SER A 122 -7.12 -2.75 -10.89
CA SER A 122 -7.51 -3.86 -11.76
C SER A 122 -8.96 -4.24 -11.50
N GLN A 123 -9.69 -4.58 -12.56
CA GLN A 123 -11.07 -5.07 -12.47
C GLN A 123 -11.13 -6.60 -12.32
N GLY A 124 -9.97 -7.26 -12.27
CA GLY A 124 -9.88 -8.72 -12.35
C GLY A 124 -10.24 -9.24 -13.74
N GLY A 125 -10.59 -10.52 -13.83
CA GLY A 125 -11.03 -11.15 -15.07
C GLY A 125 -11.07 -12.68 -15.00
N SER A 126 -11.51 -13.33 -16.07
CA SER A 126 -11.56 -14.78 -16.20
C SER A 126 -10.20 -15.44 -16.44
N ASP A 127 -9.20 -14.66 -16.84
CA ASP A 127 -7.91 -15.15 -17.31
C ASP A 127 -6.75 -14.36 -16.70
N GLY A 128 -5.58 -14.98 -16.66
CA GLY A 128 -4.35 -14.37 -16.13
C GLY A 128 -4.15 -14.59 -14.63
N ARG A 129 -3.19 -13.86 -14.05
CA ARG A 129 -2.87 -13.89 -12.62
C ARG A 129 -3.27 -12.57 -11.99
N HIS A 130 -4.16 -12.65 -11.00
CA HIS A 130 -4.68 -11.50 -10.28
C HIS A 130 -4.26 -11.58 -8.82
N TRP A 131 -3.83 -10.45 -8.29
CA TRP A 131 -3.57 -10.26 -6.87
C TRP A 131 -4.77 -9.56 -6.26
N ILE A 132 -5.24 -10.06 -5.11
CA ILE A 132 -6.34 -9.45 -4.36
C ILE A 132 -5.77 -8.97 -3.04
N LEU A 133 -6.05 -7.72 -2.70
CA LEU A 133 -5.54 -7.09 -1.49
C LEU A 133 -6.64 -6.33 -0.76
N ASP A 134 -6.85 -6.72 0.49
CA ASP A 134 -7.41 -5.86 1.52
C ASP A 134 -6.23 -5.40 2.39
N PRO A 135 -5.85 -4.11 2.36
CA PRO A 135 -4.66 -3.63 3.07
C PRO A 135 -4.82 -3.67 4.59
N ILE A 136 -6.04 -3.49 5.11
CA ILE A 136 -6.37 -3.54 6.53
C ILE A 136 -7.82 -4.05 6.67
N ASP A 137 -7.96 -5.37 6.84
CA ASP A 137 -9.28 -5.95 7.13
C ASP A 137 -9.72 -5.52 8.54
N GLY A 138 -10.89 -4.89 8.62
CA GLY A 138 -11.48 -4.43 9.86
C GLY A 138 -10.79 -3.20 10.45
N THR A 139 -10.67 -2.11 9.70
CA THR A 139 -10.11 -0.80 10.11
C THR A 139 -10.64 -0.22 11.45
N LYS A 140 -11.72 -0.78 12.01
CA LYS A 140 -12.28 -0.43 13.34
C LYS A 140 -11.73 -1.25 14.51
N GLY A 141 -11.07 -2.38 14.24
CA GLY A 141 -10.60 -3.36 15.22
C GLY A 141 -9.32 -2.97 15.94
#